data_AF-A0A924SUG5-F1
#
_entry.id   AF-A0A924SUG5-F1
#
_cell.length_a   1.000
_cell.length_b   1.000
_cell.length_c   1.000
_cell.angle_alpha   90.00
_cell.angle_beta   90.00
_cell.angle_gamma   90.00
#
_symmetry.space_group_name_H-M   'P 1'
#
loop_
_entity.id
_entity.type
_entity.pdbx_description
1 polymer ?
#
loop_
_entity_poly.entity_id
_entity_poly.type
_entity_poly.pdbx_seq_one_letter_code
_entity_poly.pdbx_strand_id
1 'polypeptide(L)'
;MKTHESPILKLMQSLNRCLEKMLVLSEEFLKEADARKALPDLTRFEAERETILRGISLFDRKITEAATTLPKDARTSQLISTITTLLDAKMLLVEKIVRVDAAISQKIEEAQAEITKKIQNSRKSKEVLGKFKSTWVNENGEEVDTTL
;
A
#
# COMPACT_ATOMS: atom_id res chain seq x y z
N MET A 1 26.76 -34.66 11.16
CA MET A 1 26.92 -33.46 12.01
C MET A 1 25.78 -32.51 11.70
N LYS A 2 24.92 -32.17 12.66
CA LYS A 2 23.90 -31.12 12.47
C LYS A 2 24.65 -29.79 12.54
N THR A 3 24.79 -29.10 11.41
CA THR A 3 25.26 -27.71 11.39
C THR A 3 24.23 -26.88 12.14
N HIS A 4 24.58 -26.46 13.36
CA HIS A 4 23.77 -25.49 14.09
C HIS A 4 23.82 -24.17 13.31
N GLU A 5 22.80 -23.93 12.50
CA GLU A 5 22.64 -22.69 11.76
C GLU A 5 22.59 -21.51 12.75
N SER A 6 23.45 -20.52 12.51
CA SER A 6 23.62 -19.38 13.40
C SER A 6 22.29 -18.64 13.60
N PRO A 7 21.89 -18.31 14.85
CA PRO A 7 20.63 -17.62 15.12
C PRO A 7 20.43 -16.34 14.30
N ILE A 8 21.52 -15.60 14.02
CA ILE A 8 21.47 -14.38 13.20
C ILE A 8 21.05 -14.66 11.76
N LEU A 9 21.46 -15.79 11.18
CA LEU A 9 21.09 -16.17 9.81
C LEU A 9 19.58 -16.45 9.72
N LYS A 10 19.03 -17.16 10.72
CA LYS A 10 17.59 -17.42 10.79
C LYS A 10 16.76 -16.15 10.92
N LEU A 11 17.25 -15.18 11.70
CA LEU A 11 16.59 -13.89 11.84
C LEU A 11 16.60 -13.11 10.52
N MET A 12 17.73 -13.08 9.81
CA MET A 12 17.84 -12.43 8.49
C MET A 12 16.97 -13.11 7.42
N GLN A 13 16.93 -14.43 7.39
CA GLN A 13 16.03 -15.18 6.50
C GLN A 13 14.56 -14.87 6.82
N SER A 14 14.21 -14.76 8.10
CA SER A 14 12.84 -14.42 8.54
C SER A 14 12.47 -13.00 8.15
N LEU A 15 13.40 -12.05 8.26
CA LEU A 15 13.24 -10.68 7.77
C LEU A 15 12.97 -10.65 6.26
N ASN A 16 13.79 -11.36 5.47
CA ASN A 16 13.60 -11.43 4.02
C ASN A 16 12.25 -12.06 3.66
N ARG A 17 11.80 -13.08 4.39
CA ARG A 17 10.45 -13.66 4.22
C ARG A 17 9.33 -12.66 4.52
N CYS A 18 9.50 -11.77 5.50
CA CYS A 18 8.54 -10.70 5.74
C CYS A 18 8.50 -9.70 4.59
N LEU A 19 9.66 -9.37 3.99
CA LEU A 19 9.71 -8.51 2.81
C LEU A 19 9.08 -9.18 1.58
N GLU A 20 9.30 -10.48 1.37
CA GLU A 20 8.61 -11.25 0.33
C GLU A 20 7.09 -11.20 0.52
N LYS A 21 6.60 -11.40 1.74
CA LYS A 21 5.17 -11.27 2.05
C LYS A 21 4.62 -9.87 1.77
N MET A 22 5.40 -8.84 2.10
CA MET A 22 5.05 -7.45 1.78
C MET A 22 4.90 -7.26 0.27
N LEU A 23 5.88 -7.74 -0.49
CA LEU A 23 5.86 -7.64 -1.95
C LEU A 23 4.66 -8.35 -2.55
N VAL A 24 4.39 -9.59 -2.14
CA VAL A 24 3.23 -10.37 -2.60
C VAL A 24 1.92 -9.65 -2.30
N LEU A 25 1.76 -9.13 -1.08
CA LEU A 25 0.57 -8.37 -0.69
C LEU A 25 0.37 -7.14 -1.59
N SER A 26 1.43 -6.38 -1.85
CA SER A 26 1.38 -5.20 -2.72
C SER A 26 1.10 -5.56 -4.19
N GLU A 27 1.68 -6.64 -4.70
CA GLU A 27 1.42 -7.12 -6.07
C GLU A 27 -0.03 -7.63 -6.24
N GLU A 28 -0.55 -8.36 -5.25
CA GLU A 28 -1.94 -8.83 -5.22
C GLU A 28 -2.93 -7.67 -5.18
N PHE A 29 -2.64 -6.64 -4.38
CA PHE A 29 -3.44 -5.42 -4.34
C PHE A 29 -3.52 -4.74 -5.72
N LEU A 30 -2.39 -4.57 -6.42
CA LEU A 30 -2.38 -3.99 -7.76
C LEU A 30 -3.16 -4.85 -8.76
N LYS A 31 -2.97 -6.17 -8.72
CA LYS A 31 -3.67 -7.10 -9.60
C LYS A 31 -5.19 -7.02 -9.40
N GLU A 32 -5.65 -6.92 -8.16
CA GLU A 32 -7.07 -6.76 -7.84
C GLU A 32 -7.59 -5.40 -8.31
N ALA A 33 -6.80 -4.34 -8.15
CA ALA A 33 -7.14 -2.99 -8.62
C ALA A 33 -7.35 -2.95 -10.15
N ASP A 34 -6.43 -3.55 -10.89
CA ASP A 34 -6.49 -3.62 -12.36
C ASP A 34 -7.67 -4.49 -12.84
N ALA A 35 -7.90 -5.64 -12.19
CA ALA A 35 -9.01 -6.53 -12.53
C ALA A 35 -10.38 -5.89 -12.32
N ARG A 36 -10.54 -5.10 -11.25
CA ARG A 36 -11.80 -4.44 -10.90
C ARG A 36 -11.98 -3.06 -11.55
N LYS A 37 -10.90 -2.50 -12.12
CA LYS A 37 -10.84 -1.10 -12.55
C LYS A 37 -11.26 -0.13 -11.43
N ALA A 38 -10.97 -0.50 -10.19
CA ALA A 38 -11.33 0.21 -8.98
C ALA A 38 -10.38 -0.22 -7.85
N LEU A 39 -10.11 0.67 -6.90
CA LEU A 39 -9.26 0.32 -5.76
C LEU A 39 -9.93 -0.76 -4.89
N PRO A 40 -9.18 -1.81 -4.49
CA PRO A 40 -9.59 -2.75 -3.46
C PRO A 40 -9.80 -2.06 -2.10
N ASP A 41 -10.17 -2.85 -1.10
CA ASP A 41 -10.30 -2.39 0.28
C ASP A 41 -8.94 -1.90 0.84
N LEU A 42 -8.77 -0.58 0.86
CA LEU A 42 -7.58 0.10 1.37
C LEU A 42 -7.38 -0.12 2.87
N THR A 43 -8.46 -0.21 3.65
CA THR A 43 -8.37 -0.40 5.10
C THR A 43 -7.83 -1.78 5.43
N ARG A 44 -8.33 -2.81 4.73
CA ARG A 44 -7.79 -4.16 4.86
C ARG A 44 -6.31 -4.22 4.44
N PHE A 45 -5.98 -3.64 3.29
CA PHE A 45 -4.61 -3.62 2.77
C PHE A 45 -3.64 -2.94 3.76
N GLU A 46 -4.01 -1.78 4.31
CA GLU A 46 -3.22 -1.05 5.29
C GLU A 46 -3.02 -1.86 6.59
N ALA A 47 -4.06 -2.51 7.10
CA ALA A 47 -3.97 -3.32 8.32
C ALA A 47 -3.04 -4.54 8.15
N GLU A 48 -3.10 -5.20 7.00
CA GLU A 48 -2.21 -6.31 6.66
C GLU A 48 -0.76 -5.83 6.52
N ARG A 49 -0.55 -4.70 5.82
CA ARG A 49 0.76 -4.05 5.64
C ARG A 49 1.40 -3.68 6.98
N GLU A 50 0.64 -3.04 7.86
CA GLU A 50 1.09 -2.63 9.19
C GLU A 50 1.48 -3.83 10.06
N THR A 51 0.77 -4.95 9.91
CA THR A 51 1.12 -6.20 10.61
C THR A 51 2.46 -6.76 10.15
N ILE A 52 2.75 -6.71 8.84
CA ILE A 52 4.03 -7.14 8.29
C ILE A 52 5.17 -6.18 8.73
N LEU A 53 4.93 -4.87 8.70
CA LEU A 53 5.91 -3.85 9.14
C LEU A 53 6.31 -4.03 10.60
N ARG A 54 5.36 -4.32 11.49
CA ARG A 54 5.67 -4.66 12.90
C ARG A 54 6.55 -5.90 13.01
N GLY A 55 6.32 -6.91 12.17
CA GLY A 55 7.19 -8.09 12.07
C GLY A 55 8.62 -7.74 11.62
N ILE A 56 8.75 -6.92 10.59
CA ILE A 56 10.03 -6.41 10.08
C ILE A 56 10.81 -5.69 11.18
N SER A 57 10.15 -4.74 11.87
CA SER A 57 10.75 -3.97 12.96
C SER A 57 11.23 -4.86 14.10
N LEU A 58 10.44 -5.88 14.46
CA LEU A 58 10.82 -6.86 15.48
C LEU A 58 12.07 -7.66 15.07
N PHE A 59 12.15 -8.11 13.82
CA PHE A 59 13.32 -8.83 13.32
C PHE A 59 14.56 -7.94 13.24
N ASP A 60 14.44 -6.71 12.75
CA ASP A 60 15.57 -5.77 12.70
C ASP A 60 16.15 -5.55 14.12
N ARG A 61 15.29 -5.30 15.12
CA ARG A 61 15.73 -5.18 16.52
C ARG A 61 16.45 -6.45 17.00
N LYS A 62 15.90 -7.63 16.72
CA LYS A 62 16.49 -8.91 17.13
C LYS A 62 17.81 -9.21 16.43
N ILE A 63 17.96 -8.81 15.16
CA ILE A 63 19.22 -8.91 14.42
C ILE A 63 20.26 -8.01 15.06
N THR A 64 19.91 -6.76 15.40
CA THR A 64 20.83 -5.85 16.10
C THR A 64 21.29 -6.44 17.43
N GLU A 65 20.36 -6.91 18.26
CA GLU A 65 20.68 -7.58 19.54
C GLU A 65 21.63 -8.77 19.32
N ALA A 66 21.30 -9.66 18.38
CA ALA A 66 22.10 -10.84 18.07
C ALA A 66 23.50 -10.46 17.56
N ALA A 67 23.61 -9.46 16.69
CA ALA A 67 24.88 -8.98 16.14
C ALA A 67 25.79 -8.37 17.22
N THR A 68 25.22 -7.63 18.18
CA THR A 68 25.97 -7.05 19.30
C THR A 68 26.53 -8.13 20.23
N THR A 69 25.76 -9.20 20.47
CA THR A 69 26.19 -10.31 21.33
C THR A 69 27.09 -11.34 20.65
N LEU A 70 27.29 -11.24 19.32
CA LEU A 70 28.04 -12.22 18.55
C LEU A 70 29.55 -12.16 18.87
N PRO A 71 30.14 -13.24 19.42
CA PRO A 71 31.57 -13.31 19.72
C PRO A 71 32.45 -13.09 18.49
N LYS A 72 33.66 -12.52 18.67
CA LYS A 72 34.56 -12.19 17.54
C LYS A 72 35.04 -13.44 16.79
N ASP A 73 35.30 -14.51 17.52
CA ASP A 73 35.69 -15.84 17.03
C ASP A 73 34.56 -16.52 16.22
N ALA A 74 33.30 -16.21 16.52
CA ALA A 74 32.16 -16.71 15.75
C ALA A 74 31.99 -16.01 14.38
N ARG A 75 32.71 -14.90 14.12
CA ARG A 75 32.65 -14.13 12.87
C ARG A 75 33.53 -14.74 11.78
N THR A 76 33.24 -15.98 11.44
CA THR A 76 33.93 -16.71 10.39
C THR A 76 33.67 -16.08 9.01
N SER A 77 34.62 -16.23 8.06
CA SER A 77 34.44 -15.75 6.69
C SER A 77 33.20 -16.33 6.01
N GLN A 78 32.84 -17.57 6.35
CA GLN A 78 31.63 -18.23 5.86
C GLN A 78 30.34 -17.58 6.38
N LEU A 79 30.32 -17.17 7.66
CA LEU A 79 29.19 -16.45 8.21
C LEU A 79 29.03 -15.09 7.53
N ILE A 80 30.14 -14.37 7.36
CA ILE A 80 30.16 -13.05 6.72
C ILE A 80 29.65 -13.15 5.28
N SER A 81 30.14 -14.10 4.48
CA SER A 81 29.68 -14.27 3.09
C SER A 81 28.18 -14.57 3.02
N THR A 82 27.67 -15.42 3.91
CA THR A 82 26.24 -15.77 3.95
C THR A 82 25.38 -14.56 4.34
N ILE A 83 25.83 -13.76 5.32
CA ILE A 83 25.16 -12.50 5.70
C ILE A 83 25.13 -11.54 4.51
N THR A 84 26.24 -11.37 3.79
CA THR A 84 26.29 -10.51 2.60
C THR A 84 25.27 -10.94 1.56
N THR A 85 25.19 -12.23 1.22
CA THR A 85 24.17 -12.73 0.29
C THR A 85 22.73 -12.44 0.75
N LEU A 86 22.46 -12.57 2.05
CA LEU A 86 21.14 -12.25 2.60
C LEU A 86 20.83 -10.74 2.56
N LEU A 87 21.83 -9.87 2.73
CA LEU A 87 21.70 -8.42 2.58
C LEU A 87 21.44 -8.02 1.13
N ASP A 88 22.14 -8.64 0.18
CA ASP A 88 21.91 -8.40 -1.25
C ASP A 88 20.47 -8.77 -1.63
N ALA A 89 20.00 -9.94 -1.15
CA ALA A 89 18.61 -10.34 -1.33
C ALA A 89 17.61 -9.36 -0.67
N LYS A 90 17.92 -8.86 0.53
CA LYS A 90 17.12 -7.83 1.20
C LYS A 90 17.01 -6.57 0.35
N MET A 91 18.13 -6.09 -0.20
CA MET A 91 18.16 -4.89 -1.04
C MET A 91 17.29 -5.03 -2.29
N LEU A 92 17.40 -6.17 -2.98
CA LEU A 92 16.57 -6.46 -4.15
C LEU A 92 15.08 -6.49 -3.82
N LEU A 93 14.70 -7.05 -2.67
CA LEU A 93 13.30 -7.06 -2.21
C LEU A 93 12.80 -5.64 -1.91
N VAL A 94 13.59 -4.83 -1.20
CA VAL A 94 13.24 -3.43 -0.90
C VAL A 94 13.05 -2.62 -2.18
N GLU A 95 13.95 -2.76 -3.15
CA GLU A 95 13.84 -2.07 -4.45
C GLU A 95 12.54 -2.43 -5.17
N LYS A 96 12.18 -3.73 -5.19
CA LYS A 96 10.92 -4.19 -5.77
C LYS A 96 9.72 -3.60 -5.05
N ILE A 97 9.70 -3.66 -3.72
CA ILE A 97 8.60 -3.10 -2.90
C ILE A 97 8.42 -1.61 -3.21
N VAL A 98 9.50 -0.83 -3.27
CA VAL A 98 9.44 0.60 -3.58
C VAL A 98 8.80 0.85 -4.95
N ARG A 99 9.15 0.06 -5.97
CA ARG A 99 8.54 0.18 -7.31
C ARG A 99 7.04 -0.14 -7.29
N VAL A 100 6.65 -1.20 -6.59
CA VAL A 100 5.24 -1.59 -6.47
C VAL A 100 4.45 -0.54 -5.67
N ASP A 101 5.01 -0.02 -4.57
CA ASP A 101 4.39 1.03 -3.75
C ASP A 101 4.22 2.34 -4.54
N ALA A 102 5.15 2.68 -5.43
CA ALA A 102 5.00 3.82 -6.34
C ALA A 102 3.81 3.61 -7.30
N ALA A 103 3.64 2.40 -7.84
CA ALA A 103 2.50 2.08 -8.70
C ALA A 103 1.16 2.10 -7.93
N ILE A 104 1.14 1.61 -6.68
CA ILE A 104 -0.04 1.71 -5.80
C ILE A 104 -0.39 3.18 -5.56
N SER A 105 0.61 4.02 -5.26
CA SER A 105 0.40 5.44 -5.04
C SER A 105 -0.22 6.12 -6.27
N GLN A 106 0.29 5.82 -7.46
CA GLN A 106 -0.27 6.33 -8.71
C GLN A 106 -1.74 5.92 -8.88
N LYS A 107 -2.09 4.65 -8.61
CA LYS A 107 -3.49 4.18 -8.69
C LYS A 107 -4.40 4.91 -7.72
N ILE A 108 -3.91 5.24 -6.53
CA ILE A 108 -4.66 6.01 -5.53
C ILE A 108 -4.91 7.44 -6.04
N GLU A 109 -3.88 8.09 -6.60
CA GLU A 109 -4.00 9.43 -7.18
C GLU A 109 -5.00 9.47 -8.35
N GLU A 110 -4.94 8.48 -9.24
CA GLU A 110 -5.89 8.33 -10.36
C GLU A 110 -7.34 8.22 -9.85
N ALA A 111 -7.58 7.39 -8.82
CA ALA A 111 -8.91 7.24 -8.23
C ALA A 111 -9.39 8.53 -7.54
N GLN A 112 -8.51 9.24 -6.83
CA GLN A 112 -8.83 10.53 -6.21
C GLN A 112 -9.21 11.58 -7.24
N ALA A 113 -8.49 11.65 -8.37
CA ALA A 113 -8.80 12.54 -9.48
C ALA A 113 -10.18 12.21 -10.10
N GLU A 114 -10.49 10.93 -10.29
CA GLU A 114 -11.78 10.49 -10.81
C GLU A 114 -12.94 10.86 -9.87
N ILE A 115 -12.79 10.61 -8.57
CA ILE A 115 -13.80 10.99 -7.56
C ILE A 115 -14.03 12.50 -7.55
N THR A 116 -12.95 13.29 -7.59
CA THR A 116 -13.04 14.75 -7.63
C THR A 116 -13.80 15.23 -8.87
N LYS A 117 -13.53 14.65 -10.03
CA LYS A 117 -14.26 14.93 -11.28
C LYS A 117 -15.74 14.57 -11.15
N LYS A 118 -16.07 13.41 -10.57
CA LYS A 118 -17.46 12.98 -10.33
C LYS A 118 -18.21 13.95 -9.41
N ILE A 119 -17.57 14.42 -8.33
CA ILE A 119 -18.14 15.42 -7.41
C ILE A 119 -18.42 16.74 -8.14
N GLN A 120 -17.45 17.23 -8.93
CA GLN A 120 -17.62 18.47 -9.70
C GLN A 120 -18.75 18.35 -10.72
N ASN A 121 -18.83 17.23 -11.44
CA ASN A 121 -19.91 16.99 -12.39
C ASN A 121 -21.28 16.91 -11.69
N SER A 122 -21.36 16.21 -10.55
CA SER A 122 -22.59 16.15 -9.74
C SER A 122 -23.06 17.53 -9.29
N ARG A 123 -22.13 18.40 -8.86
CA ARG A 123 -22.44 19.79 -8.49
C ARG A 123 -22.98 20.59 -9.66
N LYS A 124 -22.34 20.52 -10.83
CA LYS A 124 -22.80 21.17 -12.06
C LYS A 124 -24.19 20.68 -12.48
N SER A 125 -24.43 19.37 -12.45
CA SER A 125 -25.75 18.81 -12.77
C SER A 125 -26.84 19.29 -11.81
N LYS A 126 -26.54 19.39 -10.51
CA LYS A 126 -27.48 19.95 -9.52
C LYS A 126 -27.77 21.43 -9.77
N GLU A 127 -26.77 22.22 -10.11
CA GLU A 127 -26.93 23.65 -10.44
C GLU A 127 -27.81 23.83 -11.68
N VAL A 128 -27.55 23.06 -12.75
CA VAL A 128 -28.34 23.08 -13.97
C VAL A 128 -29.79 22.69 -13.69
N LEU A 129 -30.02 21.58 -12.97
CA LEU A 129 -31.37 21.16 -12.57
C LEU A 129 -32.09 22.21 -11.70
N GLY A 130 -31.36 22.88 -10.81
CA GLY A 130 -31.87 23.99 -10.00
C GLY A 130 -32.35 25.15 -10.87
N LYS A 131 -31.52 25.58 -11.84
CA LYS A 131 -31.86 26.63 -12.82
C LYS A 131 -33.10 26.27 -13.64
N PHE A 132 -33.17 25.03 -14.15
CA PHE A 132 -34.35 24.54 -14.87
C PHE A 132 -35.63 24.60 -14.03
N LYS A 133 -35.59 24.17 -12.77
CA LYS A 133 -36.77 24.26 -11.88
C LYS A 133 -37.17 25.71 -11.60
N SER A 134 -36.21 26.62 -11.38
CA SER A 134 -36.52 28.04 -11.13
C SER A 134 -37.10 28.73 -12.37
N THR A 135 -36.61 28.41 -13.57
CA THR A 135 -37.17 28.98 -14.81
C THR A 135 -38.58 28.46 -15.05
N TRP A 136 -38.83 27.16 -14.84
CA TRP A 136 -40.15 26.55 -15.04
C TRP A 136 -41.22 27.06 -14.05
N VAL A 137 -40.84 27.29 -12.78
CA VAL A 137 -41.76 27.86 -11.78
C VAL A 137 -42.09 29.33 -12.09
N ASN A 138 -41.13 30.10 -12.62
CA ASN A 138 -41.38 31.49 -13.00
C ASN A 138 -42.26 31.61 -14.27
N GLU A 139 -42.09 30.71 -15.25
CA GLU A 139 -42.88 30.75 -16.50
C GLU A 139 -44.33 30.25 -16.34
N ASN A 140 -44.58 29.28 -15.44
CA ASN A 140 -45.93 28.72 -15.25
C ASN A 140 -46.66 29.23 -13.99
N GLY A 141 -46.02 30.06 -13.16
CA GLY A 141 -46.56 30.54 -11.89
C GLY A 141 -47.33 31.87 -11.96
N GLU A 142 -47.13 32.67 -13.01
CA GLU A 142 -47.74 34.01 -13.11
C GLU A 142 -49.08 34.05 -13.89
N GLU A 143 -49.52 32.97 -14.54
CA GLU A 143 -50.74 33.00 -15.37
C GLU A 143 -52.01 32.39 -14.74
N VAL A 144 -51.96 31.84 -13.51
CA VAL A 144 -53.13 31.14 -12.93
C VAL A 144 -54.01 32.02 -12.03
N ASP A 145 -53.60 33.25 -11.69
CA ASP A 145 -54.29 34.05 -10.65
C ASP A 145 -54.90 35.39 -11.12
N THR A 146 -55.30 35.47 -12.40
CA THR A 146 -56.16 36.57 -12.88
C THR A 146 -57.30 36.05 -13.76
N THR A 147 -58.22 35.30 -13.14
CA THR A 147 -59.60 35.20 -13.65
C THR A 147 -60.57 35.38 -12.49
N LEU A 148 -60.88 36.64 -12.19
CA LEU A 148 -62.08 37.08 -11.49
C LEU A 148 -62.68 38.25 -12.26
#